data_AF-A0A1S3SBN0-F1
#
_entry.id   AF-A0A1S3SBN0-F1
#
_cell.length_a   1.000
_cell.length_b   1.000
_cell.length_c   1.000
_cell.angle_alpha   90.00
_cell.angle_beta   90.00
_cell.angle_gamma   90.00
#
_symmetry.space_group_name_H-M   'P 1'
#
loop_
_entity.id
_entity.type
_entity.pdbx_description
1 polymer ?
#
loop_
_entity_poly.entity_id
_entity_poly.type
_entity_poly.pdbx_seq_one_letter_code
_entity_poly.pdbx_strand_id
1 'polypeptide(L)'
;MADVSNVEVEDENILYDLLINTEWPPETDTLLRGNKEHSSSVIAKAVTGPCRFILHYLWYSPSSSSLPPGLVRLANKQISWQLVLASNGKLLAVVQDQCVEIRSARDDFGSVIGKCQVPKDPSPQWRRVVWSHDCALLAYADSTGTVRVFDLIGSELFVIPPTVSFPGDCSFAAAGLIFLEYTASAQWSAELLVITYGGGLKSYLVSVGTNQSFQENHSFSFSTHYSHGITTAIYHPGYRLLLVGGCESGVDDASRAIRCGLTAWRALSGSPHYKQVTSYEDDTSTNQKKGFFTIPSFKLFSRHNNEQDGDGRTDGVFRMSLSPDGSLLAVIHFSGRLSVWDLPSLRQTVSWDQQLQVIWGL
;
A
#
# COMPACT_ATOMS: atom_id res chain seq x y z
N MET A 1 -24.23 -82.69 -33.65
CA MET A 1 -22.99 -83.50 -33.56
C MET A 1 -21.84 -82.51 -33.58
N ALA A 2 -20.92 -82.66 -32.62
CA ALA A 2 -20.07 -81.64 -32.01
C ALA A 2 -19.02 -80.96 -32.92
N ASP A 3 -18.59 -79.76 -32.49
CA ASP A 3 -17.22 -79.19 -32.44
C ASP A 3 -17.27 -77.67 -32.72
N VAL A 4 -17.26 -76.78 -31.72
CA VAL A 4 -16.16 -76.30 -30.84
C VAL A 4 -15.03 -75.57 -31.60
N SER A 5 -14.98 -74.24 -31.44
CA SER A 5 -13.76 -73.42 -31.26
C SER A 5 -14.18 -71.95 -31.18
N ASN A 6 -14.29 -71.42 -29.96
CA ASN A 6 -13.32 -70.53 -29.29
C ASN A 6 -13.50 -69.06 -29.64
N VAL A 7 -14.18 -68.36 -28.72
CA VAL A 7 -14.18 -66.90 -28.56
C VAL A 7 -13.00 -66.58 -27.66
N GLU A 8 -11.99 -65.87 -28.18
CA GLU A 8 -10.96 -65.24 -27.35
C GLU A 8 -10.94 -63.73 -27.61
N VAL A 9 -11.45 -63.04 -26.58
CA VAL A 9 -11.23 -61.68 -26.09
C VAL A 9 -10.08 -60.92 -26.77
N GLU A 10 -10.42 -59.84 -27.47
CA GLU A 10 -9.48 -58.77 -27.82
C GLU A 10 -9.23 -57.91 -26.56
N ASP A 11 -8.14 -58.19 -25.84
CA ASP A 11 -7.55 -57.25 -24.87
C ASP A 11 -6.59 -56.33 -25.63
N GLU A 12 -7.04 -55.11 -25.92
CA GLU A 12 -6.17 -54.05 -26.46
C GLU A 12 -5.17 -53.58 -25.40
N ASN A 13 -3.98 -54.18 -25.38
CA ASN A 13 -2.81 -53.70 -24.65
C ASN A 13 -2.13 -52.57 -25.44
N ILE A 14 -2.62 -51.34 -25.28
CA ILE A 14 -1.99 -50.14 -25.84
C ILE A 14 -0.77 -49.78 -24.96
N LEU A 15 0.42 -49.94 -25.51
CA LEU A 15 1.69 -49.48 -24.93
C LEU A 15 1.82 -47.96 -25.15
N TYR A 16 2.04 -47.17 -24.09
CA TYR A 16 2.46 -45.77 -24.23
C TYR A 16 3.99 -45.69 -24.28
N ASP A 17 4.54 -45.23 -25.41
CA ASP A 17 5.96 -44.88 -25.52
C ASP A 17 6.23 -43.57 -24.77
N LEU A 18 6.96 -43.68 -23.65
CA LEU A 18 7.34 -42.56 -22.80
C LEU A 18 8.71 -42.03 -23.25
N LEU A 19 8.72 -41.04 -24.15
CA LEU A 19 9.94 -40.40 -24.64
C LEU A 19 10.54 -39.46 -23.57
N ILE A 20 11.60 -39.92 -22.91
CA ILE A 20 12.43 -39.11 -22.01
C ILE A 20 13.68 -38.67 -22.78
N ASN A 21 13.69 -37.44 -23.26
CA ASN A 21 14.88 -36.85 -23.88
C ASN A 21 15.75 -36.22 -22.79
N THR A 22 16.83 -36.92 -22.42
CA THR A 22 17.95 -36.33 -21.66
C THR A 22 19.13 -36.18 -22.60
N GLU A 23 19.59 -34.95 -22.81
CA GLU A 23 20.77 -34.67 -23.63
C GLU A 23 21.77 -33.85 -22.81
N TRP A 24 22.96 -34.41 -22.59
CA TRP A 24 24.13 -33.75 -22.01
C TRP A 24 25.22 -33.60 -23.08
N PRO A 25 26.12 -32.62 -22.96
CA PRO A 25 26.62 -31.81 -24.07
C PRO A 25 27.96 -32.34 -24.59
N PRO A 26 28.33 -32.03 -25.85
CA PRO A 26 29.69 -32.24 -26.30
C PRO A 26 30.59 -31.03 -26.00
N GLU A 27 31.72 -31.29 -25.35
CA GLU A 27 32.78 -30.34 -25.03
C GLU A 27 33.72 -30.06 -26.23
N THR A 28 34.39 -28.91 -26.14
CA THR A 28 35.26 -28.19 -27.09
C THR A 28 36.54 -28.90 -27.53
N ASP A 29 37.02 -28.69 -28.77
CA ASP A 29 38.23 -27.85 -29.03
C ASP A 29 38.74 -27.74 -30.50
N THR A 30 39.25 -26.55 -30.80
CA THR A 30 40.41 -26.18 -31.67
C THR A 30 40.39 -26.10 -33.22
N LEU A 31 40.57 -24.84 -33.68
CA LEU A 31 41.49 -24.30 -34.73
C LEU A 31 41.12 -24.19 -36.25
N LEU A 32 40.99 -22.91 -36.66
CA LEU A 32 41.58 -22.17 -37.81
C LEU A 32 41.49 -22.69 -39.26
N ARG A 33 40.72 -21.97 -40.11
CA ARG A 33 41.21 -21.27 -41.33
C ARG A 33 40.13 -20.31 -41.89
N GLY A 34 40.51 -19.06 -42.15
CA GLY A 34 39.56 -17.95 -42.34
C GLY A 34 38.99 -17.73 -43.73
N ASN A 35 37.96 -16.87 -43.80
CA ASN A 35 37.81 -15.89 -44.87
C ASN A 35 37.05 -14.66 -44.35
N LYS A 36 37.46 -13.47 -44.80
CA LYS A 36 36.95 -12.14 -44.45
C LYS A 36 35.46 -11.99 -44.78
N GLU A 37 34.69 -11.33 -43.91
CA GLU A 37 34.06 -10.03 -44.22
C GLU A 37 33.24 -9.45 -43.04
N HIS A 38 33.29 -8.12 -42.94
CA HIS A 38 32.38 -7.20 -42.24
C HIS A 38 32.23 -7.26 -40.71
N SER A 39 33.08 -6.44 -40.10
CA SER A 39 32.88 -5.64 -38.88
C SER A 39 31.42 -5.39 -38.46
N SER A 40 31.03 -5.93 -37.29
CA SER A 40 30.09 -5.27 -36.37
C SER A 40 30.25 -5.73 -34.92
N SER A 41 30.45 -4.76 -34.03
CA SER A 41 30.21 -4.75 -32.58
C SER A 41 30.99 -5.72 -31.65
N VAL A 42 31.98 -5.16 -30.94
CA VAL A 42 32.73 -5.79 -29.83
C VAL A 42 32.05 -5.58 -28.46
N ILE A 43 30.77 -5.19 -28.40
CA ILE A 43 30.11 -4.82 -27.13
C ILE A 43 29.22 -5.95 -26.56
N ALA A 44 28.98 -7.04 -27.29
CA ALA A 44 27.95 -8.01 -26.90
C ALA A 44 28.41 -9.24 -26.09
N LYS A 45 29.67 -9.36 -25.68
CA LYS A 45 30.17 -10.59 -25.00
C LYS A 45 31.09 -10.31 -23.81
N ALA A 46 30.57 -9.65 -22.78
CA ALA A 46 31.29 -9.56 -21.50
C ALA A 46 30.39 -9.30 -20.29
N VAL A 47 29.23 -9.97 -20.13
CA VAL A 47 28.53 -10.03 -18.83
C VAL A 47 27.79 -11.36 -18.66
N THR A 48 28.54 -12.44 -18.49
CA THR A 48 28.03 -13.72 -17.97
C THR A 48 28.71 -13.96 -16.62
N GLY A 49 28.03 -13.57 -15.54
CA GLY A 49 28.56 -13.59 -14.18
C GLY A 49 27.71 -12.77 -13.20
N PRO A 50 28.12 -12.64 -11.92
CA PRO A 50 27.30 -12.25 -10.75
C PRO A 50 26.52 -10.94 -10.90
N CYS A 51 26.89 -10.11 -11.86
CA CYS A 51 26.17 -8.91 -12.27
C CYS A 51 24.71 -9.17 -12.64
N ARG A 52 24.30 -10.36 -13.10
CA ARG A 52 22.87 -10.65 -13.31
C ARG A 52 22.09 -10.74 -12.00
N PHE A 53 22.68 -11.26 -10.92
CA PHE A 53 22.03 -11.26 -9.61
C PHE A 53 22.03 -9.86 -8.98
N ILE A 54 23.09 -9.08 -9.18
CA ILE A 54 23.16 -7.68 -8.73
C ILE A 54 22.20 -6.80 -9.53
N LEU A 55 22.08 -7.00 -10.84
CA LEU A 55 21.09 -6.32 -11.70
C LEU A 55 19.67 -6.76 -11.36
N HIS A 56 19.44 -8.04 -11.03
CA HIS A 56 18.12 -8.48 -10.57
C HIS A 56 17.77 -7.88 -9.20
N TYR A 57 18.74 -7.69 -8.31
CA TYR A 57 18.56 -6.96 -7.04
C TYR A 57 18.36 -5.46 -7.25
N LEU A 58 19.03 -4.83 -8.22
CA LEU A 58 18.83 -3.42 -8.56
C LEU A 58 17.51 -3.16 -9.29
N TRP A 59 17.02 -4.13 -10.07
CA TRP A 59 15.77 -4.03 -10.83
C TRP A 59 14.53 -4.45 -10.02
N TYR A 60 14.72 -5.30 -9.00
CA TYR A 60 13.70 -5.75 -8.06
C TYR A 60 14.07 -5.48 -6.60
N SER A 61 14.68 -4.33 -6.30
CA SER A 61 14.63 -3.82 -4.93
C SER A 61 13.26 -3.18 -4.75
N PRO A 62 12.28 -3.80 -4.07
CA PRO A 62 11.21 -3.01 -3.48
C PRO A 62 11.95 -1.99 -2.63
N SER A 63 11.76 -0.71 -2.91
CA SER A 63 12.40 0.36 -2.16
C SER A 63 12.11 0.07 -0.68
N SER A 64 13.11 -0.44 0.04
CA SER A 64 12.98 -0.74 1.45
C SER A 64 12.88 0.62 2.10
N SER A 65 11.64 1.08 2.27
CA SER A 65 11.34 2.35 2.91
C SER A 65 11.77 2.15 4.35
N SER A 66 13.00 2.53 4.67
CA SER A 66 13.53 2.45 6.01
C SER A 66 12.64 3.31 6.90
N LEU A 67 12.16 2.74 7.99
CA LEU A 67 11.28 3.44 8.91
C LEU A 67 12.04 4.62 9.55
N PRO A 68 11.55 5.87 9.46
CA PRO A 68 12.15 7.01 10.11
C PRO A 68 12.28 6.76 11.62
N PRO A 69 13.43 7.08 12.25
CA PRO A 69 13.59 6.91 13.69
C PRO A 69 12.54 7.67 14.51
N GLY A 70 12.10 8.85 14.01
CA GLY A 70 11.03 9.64 14.63
C GLY A 70 9.69 8.91 14.65
N LEU A 71 9.33 8.26 13.53
CA LEU A 71 8.12 7.46 13.40
C LEU A 71 8.13 6.24 14.33
N VAL A 72 9.22 5.47 14.33
CA VAL A 72 9.36 4.28 15.20
C VAL A 72 9.24 4.66 16.67
N ARG A 73 9.89 5.76 17.09
CA ARG A 73 9.82 6.24 18.47
C ARG A 73 8.40 6.63 18.89
N LEU A 74 7.63 7.24 18.00
CA LEU A 74 6.24 7.62 18.30
C LEU A 74 5.30 6.41 18.26
N ALA A 75 5.47 5.53 17.27
CA ALA A 75 4.68 4.31 17.13
C ALA A 75 4.84 3.40 18.36
N ASN A 76 6.06 3.26 18.88
CA ASN A 76 6.33 2.46 20.09
C ASN A 76 5.74 3.05 21.38
N LYS A 77 5.32 4.31 21.38
CA LYS A 77 4.61 4.94 22.50
C LYS A 77 3.08 4.78 22.40
N GLN A 78 2.57 4.30 21.26
CA GLN A 78 1.14 4.07 21.10
C GLN A 78 0.70 2.84 21.87
N ILE A 79 -0.55 2.88 22.31
CA ILE A 79 -1.19 1.78 22.99
C ILE A 79 -1.59 0.73 21.93
N SER A 80 -1.46 -0.55 22.27
CA SER A 80 -1.76 -1.66 21.34
C SER A 80 -3.24 -1.81 21.02
N TRP A 81 -4.13 -1.36 21.92
CA TRP A 81 -5.57 -1.41 21.71
C TRP A 81 -6.06 -0.17 20.94
N GLN A 82 -7.05 -0.38 20.07
CA GLN A 82 -7.67 0.66 19.25
C GLN A 82 -9.19 0.61 19.40
N LEU A 83 -9.82 1.79 19.38
CA LEU A 83 -11.26 1.97 19.42
C LEU A 83 -11.70 2.65 18.13
N VAL A 84 -12.57 1.99 17.37
CA VAL A 84 -13.08 2.53 16.10
C VAL A 84 -14.60 2.50 16.12
N LEU A 85 -15.20 3.69 16.18
CA LEU A 85 -16.64 3.87 16.10
C LEU A 85 -17.10 3.77 14.64
N ALA A 86 -18.21 3.10 14.40
CA ALA A 86 -18.85 3.06 13.10
C ALA A 86 -19.46 4.42 12.73
N SER A 87 -19.64 4.69 11.44
CA SER A 87 -20.19 5.95 10.93
C SER A 87 -21.58 6.30 11.49
N ASN A 88 -22.38 5.28 11.82
CA ASN A 88 -23.70 5.43 12.39
C ASN A 88 -23.72 5.73 13.91
N GLY A 89 -22.57 5.69 14.58
CA GLY A 89 -22.43 5.87 16.03
C GLY A 89 -23.02 4.75 16.90
N LYS A 90 -23.53 3.67 16.30
CA LYS A 90 -24.23 2.57 16.99
C LYS A 90 -23.34 1.38 17.29
N LEU A 91 -22.20 1.26 16.61
CA LEU A 91 -21.29 0.13 16.74
C LEU A 91 -19.88 0.61 17.07
N LEU A 92 -19.19 -0.14 17.91
CA LEU A 92 -17.81 0.13 18.31
C LEU A 92 -16.97 -1.14 18.12
N ALA A 93 -15.91 -1.05 17.34
CA ALA A 93 -14.87 -2.08 17.28
C ALA A 93 -13.80 -1.78 18.32
N VAL A 94 -13.51 -2.78 19.15
CA VAL A 94 -12.44 -2.74 20.16
C VAL A 94 -11.39 -3.76 19.78
N VAL A 95 -10.24 -3.29 19.34
CA VAL A 95 -9.10 -4.11 18.93
C VAL A 95 -8.29 -4.47 20.16
N GLN A 96 -8.15 -5.76 20.43
CA GLN A 96 -7.30 -6.31 21.48
C GLN A 96 -6.12 -7.08 20.85
N ASP A 97 -5.32 -7.76 21.66
CA ASP A 97 -4.10 -8.43 21.18
C ASP A 97 -4.36 -9.58 20.21
N GLN A 98 -5.45 -10.33 20.39
CA GLN A 98 -5.79 -11.56 19.64
C GLN A 98 -7.27 -11.60 19.20
N CYS A 99 -8.03 -10.54 19.42
CA CYS A 99 -9.40 -10.47 18.93
C CYS A 99 -9.84 -9.03 18.68
N VAL A 100 -10.86 -8.88 17.86
CA VAL A 100 -11.59 -7.62 17.72
C VAL A 100 -13.02 -7.85 18.20
N GLU A 101 -13.41 -7.12 19.24
CA GLU A 101 -14.76 -7.20 19.80
C GLU A 101 -15.63 -6.13 19.18
N ILE A 102 -16.80 -6.51 18.71
CA ILE A 102 -17.82 -5.60 18.22
C ILE A 102 -18.83 -5.40 19.34
N ARG A 103 -19.05 -4.14 19.72
CA ARG A 103 -19.96 -3.72 20.79
C ARG A 103 -21.06 -2.82 20.23
N SER A 104 -22.23 -2.88 20.86
CA SER A 104 -23.41 -2.10 20.46
C SER A 104 -23.70 -0.97 21.43
N ALA A 105 -24.02 0.20 20.91
CA ALA A 105 -24.44 1.37 21.67
C ALA A 105 -25.81 1.19 22.36
N ARG A 106 -26.57 0.13 22.02
CA ARG A 106 -27.89 -0.13 22.63
C ARG A 106 -27.84 -0.35 24.14
N ASP A 107 -26.69 -0.77 24.64
CA ASP A 107 -26.45 -1.14 26.04
C ASP A 107 -25.20 -0.41 26.56
N ASP A 108 -25.02 0.84 26.16
CA ASP A 108 -23.83 1.68 26.46
C ASP A 108 -22.50 0.97 26.18
N PHE A 109 -22.45 0.18 25.12
CA PHE A 109 -21.31 -0.65 24.72
C PHE A 109 -20.90 -1.75 25.74
N GLY A 110 -21.75 -2.07 26.71
CA GLY A 110 -21.49 -3.14 27.69
C GLY A 110 -21.50 -4.54 27.05
N SER A 111 -22.45 -4.79 26.15
CA SER A 111 -22.64 -6.09 25.50
C SER A 111 -21.80 -6.25 24.22
N VAL A 112 -21.10 -7.38 24.10
CA VAL A 112 -20.35 -7.79 22.90
C VAL A 112 -21.30 -8.53 21.96
N ILE A 113 -21.48 -8.00 20.74
CA ILE A 113 -22.37 -8.58 19.72
C ILE A 113 -21.66 -9.53 18.77
N GLY A 114 -20.34 -9.37 18.61
CA GLY A 114 -19.53 -10.18 17.72
C GLY A 114 -18.08 -10.20 18.18
N LYS A 115 -17.37 -11.29 17.91
CA LYS A 115 -15.97 -11.45 18.29
C LYS A 115 -15.17 -12.07 17.15
N CYS A 116 -14.37 -11.23 16.50
CA CYS A 116 -13.44 -11.64 15.45
C CYS A 116 -12.17 -12.19 16.10
N GLN A 117 -11.77 -13.42 15.78
CA GLN A 117 -10.47 -13.95 16.18
C GLN A 117 -9.40 -13.44 15.23
N VAL A 118 -8.30 -12.89 15.75
CA VAL A 118 -7.16 -12.45 14.93
C VAL A 118 -5.86 -13.06 15.45
N PRO A 119 -4.91 -13.41 14.57
CA PRO A 119 -3.60 -13.88 15.01
C PRO A 119 -2.88 -12.84 15.86
N LYS A 120 -1.96 -13.31 16.72
CA LYS A 120 -1.09 -12.43 17.48
C LYS A 120 -0.13 -11.72 16.52
N ASP A 121 -0.35 -10.42 16.36
CA ASP A 121 0.44 -9.60 15.45
C ASP A 121 1.77 -9.12 16.09
N PRO A 122 2.92 -9.22 15.39
CA PRO A 122 4.24 -8.83 15.92
C PRO A 122 4.38 -7.38 16.33
N SER A 123 3.69 -6.46 15.64
CA SER A 123 3.79 -5.03 15.93
C SER A 123 2.42 -4.33 15.96
N PRO A 124 1.71 -4.45 17.11
CA PRO A 124 0.32 -4.00 17.26
C PRO A 124 0.05 -2.53 16.94
N GLN A 125 1.07 -1.68 17.06
CA GLN A 125 0.99 -0.26 16.79
C GLN A 125 0.69 0.08 15.32
N TRP A 126 0.92 -0.86 14.40
CA TRP A 126 0.68 -0.69 12.97
C TRP A 126 -0.67 -1.21 12.49
N ARG A 127 -1.47 -1.77 13.41
CA ARG A 127 -2.80 -2.29 13.08
C ARG A 127 -3.69 -1.16 12.60
N ARG A 128 -4.55 -1.46 11.63
CA ARG A 128 -5.60 -0.56 11.17
C ARG A 128 -6.93 -1.28 11.19
N VAL A 129 -7.95 -0.58 11.62
CA VAL A 129 -9.33 -1.07 11.59
C VAL A 129 -10.25 -0.01 11.01
N VAL A 130 -11.13 -0.43 10.12
CA VAL A 130 -12.11 0.46 9.48
C VAL A 130 -13.43 -0.27 9.26
N TRP A 131 -14.53 0.48 9.46
CA TRP A 131 -15.88 0.04 9.14
C TRP A 131 -16.21 0.38 7.69
N SER A 132 -16.99 -0.47 7.04
CA SER A 132 -17.64 -0.09 5.78
C SER A 132 -18.67 1.02 6.00
N HIS A 133 -19.03 1.72 4.92
CA HIS A 133 -19.96 2.84 4.98
C HIS A 133 -21.35 2.42 5.51
N ASP A 134 -21.82 1.25 5.10
CA ASP A 134 -23.07 0.62 5.53
C ASP A 134 -22.99 -0.02 6.93
N CYS A 135 -21.82 0.04 7.57
CA CYS A 135 -21.53 -0.60 8.86
C CYS A 135 -21.74 -2.12 8.88
N ALA A 136 -21.74 -2.80 7.73
CA ALA A 136 -21.94 -4.25 7.64
C ALA A 136 -20.63 -5.05 7.71
N LEU A 137 -19.51 -4.43 7.34
CA LEU A 137 -18.21 -5.04 7.29
C LEU A 137 -17.22 -4.34 8.21
N LEU A 138 -16.29 -5.14 8.73
CA LEU A 138 -15.14 -4.67 9.48
C LEU A 138 -13.87 -5.18 8.81
N ALA A 139 -13.01 -4.27 8.35
CA ALA A 139 -11.69 -4.65 7.84
C ALA A 139 -10.63 -4.40 8.92
N TYR A 140 -9.76 -5.38 9.11
CA TYR A 140 -8.63 -5.37 10.02
C TYR A 140 -7.36 -5.65 9.21
N ALA A 141 -6.37 -4.76 9.30
CA ALA A 141 -5.05 -4.99 8.73
C ALA A 141 -4.04 -5.18 9.86
N ASP A 142 -3.21 -6.22 9.76
CA ASP A 142 -2.08 -6.46 10.64
C ASP A 142 -0.81 -5.71 10.17
N SER A 143 0.25 -5.77 10.98
CA SER A 143 1.51 -5.12 10.64
C SER A 143 2.28 -5.78 9.49
N THR A 144 1.93 -7.02 9.15
CA THR A 144 2.54 -7.76 8.03
C THR A 144 1.94 -7.37 6.68
N GLY A 145 0.82 -6.65 6.68
CA GLY A 145 0.07 -6.26 5.50
C GLY A 145 -1.04 -7.23 5.11
N THR A 146 -1.35 -8.22 5.95
CA THR A 146 -2.51 -9.09 5.76
C THR A 146 -3.76 -8.34 6.15
N VAL A 147 -4.77 -8.33 5.28
CA VAL A 147 -6.06 -7.69 5.55
C VAL A 147 -7.13 -8.77 5.68
N ARG A 148 -7.85 -8.76 6.80
CA ARG A 148 -8.97 -9.65 7.10
C ARG A 148 -10.25 -8.84 7.09
N VAL A 149 -11.29 -9.38 6.47
CA VAL A 149 -12.61 -8.75 6.46
C VAL A 149 -13.59 -9.65 7.21
N PHE A 150 -14.31 -9.05 8.15
CA PHE A 150 -15.26 -9.72 9.02
C PHE A 150 -16.67 -9.19 8.79
N ASP A 151 -17.66 -10.02 9.09
CA ASP A 151 -19.05 -9.61 9.25
C ASP A 151 -19.32 -9.00 10.64
N LEU A 152 -20.55 -8.54 10.85
CA LEU A 152 -21.04 -8.00 12.12
C LEU A 152 -21.08 -9.01 13.29
N ILE A 153 -21.14 -10.31 12.99
CA ILE A 153 -21.22 -11.39 13.98
C ILE A 153 -19.80 -11.81 14.41
N GLY A 154 -18.78 -11.41 13.66
CA GLY A 154 -17.38 -11.70 13.87
C GLY A 154 -16.84 -12.87 13.04
N SER A 155 -17.60 -13.35 12.07
CA SER A 155 -17.16 -14.38 11.12
C SER A 155 -16.14 -13.79 10.15
N GLU A 156 -15.03 -14.49 9.94
CA GLU A 156 -14.04 -14.13 8.92
C GLU A 156 -14.59 -14.49 7.54
N LEU A 157 -14.82 -13.48 6.70
CA LEU A 157 -15.37 -13.68 5.35
C LEU A 157 -14.27 -14.10 4.37
N PHE A 158 -13.15 -13.38 4.38
CA PHE A 158 -11.99 -13.68 3.55
C PHE A 158 -10.74 -12.94 4.06
N VAL A 159 -9.59 -13.39 3.57
CA VAL A 159 -8.27 -12.85 3.89
C VAL A 159 -7.55 -12.46 2.60
N ILE A 160 -7.07 -11.22 2.56
CA ILE A 160 -6.25 -10.69 1.48
C ILE A 160 -4.78 -10.80 1.95
N PRO A 161 -3.98 -11.69 1.33
CA PRO A 161 -2.58 -11.84 1.71
C PRO A 161 -1.73 -10.66 1.23
N PRO A 162 -0.61 -10.37 1.92
CA PRO A 162 0.36 -9.38 1.44
C PRO A 162 1.02 -9.87 0.14
N THR A 163 1.49 -8.94 -0.69
CA THR A 163 2.06 -9.28 -2.00
C THR A 163 3.40 -10.02 -1.87
N VAL A 164 4.26 -9.59 -0.95
CA VAL A 164 5.48 -10.26 -0.48
C VAL A 164 5.73 -9.70 0.91
N SER A 165 6.04 -10.49 1.92
CA SER A 165 6.38 -9.97 3.26
C SER A 165 7.57 -10.72 3.83
N PHE A 166 8.62 -10.00 4.20
CA PHE A 166 9.74 -10.57 4.95
C PHE A 166 9.49 -10.38 6.45
N PRO A 167 9.88 -11.35 7.31
CA PRO A 167 9.76 -11.19 8.75
C PRO A 167 10.51 -9.92 9.21
N GLY A 168 9.78 -9.01 9.87
CA GLY A 168 10.33 -7.75 10.39
C GLY A 168 10.29 -6.56 9.43
N ASP A 169 9.86 -6.74 8.17
CA ASP A 169 9.66 -5.62 7.24
C ASP A 169 8.24 -5.04 7.39
N CYS A 170 8.14 -3.81 7.86
CA CYS A 170 6.86 -3.08 8.00
C CYS A 170 6.47 -2.32 6.71
N SER A 171 7.20 -2.49 5.60
CA SER A 171 6.90 -1.81 4.33
C SER A 171 5.51 -2.13 3.79
N PHE A 172 4.96 -3.28 4.16
CA PHE A 172 3.62 -3.75 3.76
C PHE A 172 2.54 -3.42 4.79
N ALA A 173 2.90 -2.88 5.96
CA ALA A 173 1.94 -2.43 6.95
C ALA A 173 0.97 -1.41 6.35
N ALA A 174 -0.30 -1.48 6.76
CA ALA A 174 -1.33 -0.58 6.23
C ALA A 174 -1.15 0.84 6.77
N ALA A 175 -0.76 1.76 5.88
CA ALA A 175 -0.78 3.20 6.14
C ALA A 175 -2.21 3.76 6.00
N GLY A 176 -3.03 3.18 5.14
CA GLY A 176 -4.44 3.53 4.98
C GLY A 176 -5.29 2.31 4.65
N LEU A 177 -6.45 2.22 5.28
CA LEU A 177 -7.45 1.19 5.02
C LEU A 177 -8.81 1.90 4.92
N ILE A 178 -9.41 1.90 3.73
CA ILE A 178 -10.53 2.80 3.41
C ILE A 178 -11.58 2.03 2.61
N PHE A 179 -12.82 2.00 3.11
CA PHE A 179 -13.97 1.56 2.32
C PHE A 179 -14.56 2.73 1.52
N LEU A 180 -14.83 2.47 0.25
CA LEU A 180 -15.56 3.31 -0.67
C LEU A 180 -16.86 2.63 -1.07
N GLU A 181 -17.86 3.46 -1.35
CA GLU A 181 -19.13 2.99 -1.91
C GLU A 181 -18.92 2.61 -3.38
N TYR A 182 -19.37 1.41 -3.76
CA TYR A 182 -19.29 0.91 -5.12
C TYR A 182 -20.68 0.70 -5.69
N THR A 183 -21.07 1.52 -6.67
CA THR A 183 -22.42 1.49 -7.25
C THR A 183 -22.44 1.01 -8.70
N ALA A 184 -21.29 0.62 -9.26
CA ALA A 184 -21.19 0.31 -10.70
C ALA A 184 -21.67 -1.12 -11.05
N SER A 185 -21.77 -2.04 -10.09
CA SER A 185 -22.33 -3.38 -10.30
C SER A 185 -23.04 -3.86 -9.05
N ALA A 186 -24.14 -4.59 -9.23
CA ALA A 186 -24.90 -5.23 -8.15
C ALA A 186 -24.18 -6.43 -7.52
N GLN A 187 -23.12 -6.94 -8.16
CA GLN A 187 -22.33 -8.06 -7.64
C GLN A 187 -21.45 -7.65 -6.46
N TRP A 188 -20.97 -6.40 -6.46
CA TRP A 188 -19.98 -5.90 -5.50
C TRP A 188 -20.66 -4.93 -4.55
N SER A 189 -20.44 -5.12 -3.25
CA SER A 189 -21.09 -4.32 -2.20
C SER A 189 -20.28 -3.09 -1.84
N ALA A 190 -18.95 -3.19 -1.91
CA ALA A 190 -18.04 -2.10 -1.56
C ALA A 190 -16.71 -2.23 -2.31
N GLU A 191 -15.96 -1.13 -2.34
CA GLU A 191 -14.57 -1.09 -2.79
C GLU A 191 -13.68 -0.82 -1.58
N LEU A 192 -12.64 -1.63 -1.36
CA LEU A 192 -11.68 -1.52 -0.28
C LEU A 192 -10.33 -1.07 -0.84
N LEU A 193 -9.86 0.10 -0.43
CA LEU A 193 -8.52 0.57 -0.71
C LEU A 193 -7.56 0.19 0.41
N VAL A 194 -6.48 -0.48 0.03
CA VAL A 194 -5.36 -0.83 0.92
C VAL A 194 -4.14 -0.04 0.46
N ILE A 195 -3.64 0.84 1.32
CA ILE A 195 -2.47 1.67 1.07
C ILE A 195 -1.38 1.23 2.04
N THR A 196 -0.25 0.77 1.51
CA THR A 196 0.89 0.29 2.29
C THR A 196 1.86 1.41 2.60
N TYR A 197 2.66 1.21 3.65
CA TYR A 197 3.73 2.14 4.01
C TYR A 197 4.73 2.37 2.86
N GLY A 198 5.06 1.33 2.10
CA GLY A 198 5.95 1.41 0.93
C GLY A 198 5.39 2.19 -0.27
N GLY A 199 4.18 2.75 -0.16
CA GLY A 199 3.58 3.57 -1.20
C GLY A 199 2.72 2.81 -2.21
N GLY A 200 2.48 1.50 -1.99
CA GLY A 200 1.57 0.73 -2.84
C GLY A 200 0.12 0.98 -2.47
N LEU A 201 -0.73 1.23 -3.47
CA LEU A 201 -2.18 1.25 -3.34
C LEU A 201 -2.76 0.11 -4.16
N LYS A 202 -3.61 -0.70 -3.52
CA LYS A 202 -4.43 -1.70 -4.20
C LYS A 202 -5.90 -1.46 -3.90
N SER A 203 -6.72 -1.51 -4.93
CA SER A 203 -8.17 -1.50 -4.81
C SER A 203 -8.74 -2.91 -4.95
N TYR A 204 -9.63 -3.29 -4.05
CA TYR A 204 -10.32 -4.57 -4.03
C TYR A 204 -11.83 -4.36 -4.03
N LEU A 205 -12.54 -4.98 -4.96
CA LEU A 205 -14.00 -5.09 -4.92
C LEU A 205 -14.38 -6.22 -3.98
N VAL A 206 -15.31 -5.96 -3.08
CA VAL A 206 -15.74 -6.88 -2.02
C VAL A 206 -17.21 -7.22 -2.19
N SER A 207 -17.54 -8.52 -2.13
CA SER A 207 -18.92 -9.01 -2.14
C SER A 207 -19.26 -9.69 -0.81
N VAL A 208 -20.38 -9.28 -0.21
CA VAL A 208 -20.91 -9.78 1.09
C VAL A 208 -22.11 -10.72 0.89
N GLY A 209 -22.52 -10.95 -0.36
CA GLY A 209 -23.68 -11.76 -0.69
C GLY A 209 -23.42 -13.26 -0.62
N THR A 210 -24.15 -14.02 -1.45
CA THR A 210 -24.05 -15.49 -1.51
C THR A 210 -22.66 -16.00 -1.90
N ASN A 211 -21.86 -15.18 -2.60
CA ASN A 211 -20.50 -15.51 -3.04
C ASN A 211 -19.49 -14.58 -2.34
N GLN A 212 -19.21 -14.85 -1.07
CA GLN A 212 -18.17 -14.16 -0.28
C GLN A 212 -16.85 -14.23 -1.04
N SER A 213 -16.46 -13.12 -1.64
CA SER A 213 -15.31 -13.07 -2.54
C SER A 213 -14.80 -11.64 -2.65
N PHE A 214 -13.54 -11.55 -3.06
CA PHE A 214 -12.90 -10.29 -3.38
C PHE A 214 -12.21 -10.39 -4.74
N GLN A 215 -12.10 -9.27 -5.45
CA GLN A 215 -11.39 -9.16 -6.72
C GLN A 215 -10.54 -7.89 -6.74
N GLU A 216 -9.28 -7.99 -7.15
CA GLU A 216 -8.43 -6.80 -7.37
C GLU A 216 -8.97 -6.00 -8.57
N ASN A 217 -9.24 -4.70 -8.36
CA ASN A 217 -9.74 -3.79 -9.37
C ASN A 217 -8.59 -3.11 -10.13
N HIS A 218 -7.77 -2.37 -9.39
CA HIS A 218 -6.60 -1.66 -9.90
C HIS A 218 -5.52 -1.49 -8.84
N SER A 219 -4.31 -1.24 -9.30
CA SER A 219 -3.12 -1.00 -8.48
C SER A 219 -2.46 0.31 -8.90
N PHE A 220 -1.93 1.03 -7.92
CA PHE A 220 -1.22 2.30 -8.12
C PHE A 220 -0.02 2.39 -7.16
N SER A 221 1.00 3.17 -7.52
CA SER A 221 2.16 3.40 -6.66
C SER A 221 2.42 4.88 -6.47
N PHE A 222 2.46 5.29 -5.20
CA PHE A 222 2.88 6.61 -4.74
C PHE A 222 4.40 6.70 -4.51
N SER A 223 5.17 5.64 -4.73
CA SER A 223 6.61 5.59 -4.42
C SER A 223 7.43 6.69 -5.11
N THR A 224 6.95 7.20 -6.25
CA THR A 224 7.54 8.33 -6.97
C THR A 224 7.42 9.65 -6.21
N HIS A 225 6.41 9.80 -5.36
CA HIS A 225 6.13 11.02 -4.58
C HIS A 225 6.61 10.87 -3.13
N TYR A 226 6.54 9.65 -2.58
CA TYR A 226 6.95 9.30 -1.22
C TYR A 226 8.09 8.28 -1.23
N SER A 227 9.33 8.76 -1.37
CA SER A 227 10.53 7.91 -1.33
C SER A 227 10.81 7.32 0.06
N HIS A 228 10.34 7.99 1.11
CA HIS A 228 10.56 7.63 2.51
C HIS A 228 9.33 7.01 3.18
N GLY A 229 8.34 6.59 2.37
CA GLY A 229 7.13 5.92 2.84
C GLY A 229 5.96 6.84 3.19
N ILE A 230 4.78 6.23 3.23
CA ILE A 230 3.49 6.82 3.58
C ILE A 230 3.11 6.35 4.98
N THR A 231 2.68 7.26 5.84
CA THR A 231 2.29 6.92 7.21
C THR A 231 0.79 6.85 7.40
N THR A 232 0.04 7.70 6.68
CA THR A 232 -1.40 7.82 6.85
C THR A 232 -2.08 8.22 5.54
N ALA A 233 -3.26 7.68 5.31
CA ALA A 233 -4.11 8.10 4.20
C ALA A 233 -5.58 8.15 4.65
N ILE A 234 -6.31 9.15 4.17
CA ILE A 234 -7.72 9.40 4.50
C ILE A 234 -8.45 9.78 3.23
N TYR A 235 -9.68 9.28 3.07
CA TYR A 235 -10.55 9.67 1.98
C TYR A 235 -11.57 10.69 2.44
N HIS A 236 -11.73 11.75 1.65
CA HIS A 236 -12.74 12.78 1.86
C HIS A 236 -13.91 12.57 0.87
N PRO A 237 -15.09 12.12 1.33
CA PRO A 237 -16.19 11.76 0.44
C PRO A 237 -16.80 12.96 -0.29
N GLY A 238 -16.89 14.14 0.36
CA GLY A 238 -17.53 15.32 -0.23
C GLY A 238 -16.78 15.91 -1.43
N TYR A 239 -15.45 15.83 -1.41
CA TYR A 239 -14.57 16.31 -2.49
C TYR A 239 -14.04 15.18 -3.37
N ARG A 240 -14.33 13.92 -3.01
CA ARG A 240 -13.79 12.69 -3.62
C ARG A 240 -12.27 12.73 -3.74
N LEU A 241 -11.62 13.17 -2.65
CA LEU A 241 -10.17 13.30 -2.58
C LEU A 241 -9.58 12.24 -1.66
N LEU A 242 -8.50 11.61 -2.12
CA LEU A 242 -7.63 10.81 -1.28
C LEU A 242 -6.49 11.70 -0.78
N LEU A 243 -6.47 11.96 0.52
CA LEU A 243 -5.42 12.70 1.19
C LEU A 243 -4.38 11.71 1.69
N VAL A 244 -3.12 11.95 1.33
CA VAL A 244 -2.00 11.08 1.67
C VAL A 244 -0.98 11.91 2.44
N GLY A 245 -0.48 11.32 3.53
CA GLY A 245 0.50 11.90 4.43
C GLY A 245 1.69 10.95 4.55
N GLY A 246 2.88 11.48 4.40
CA GLY A 246 4.11 10.70 4.51
C GLY A 246 5.26 11.55 5.01
N CYS A 247 6.46 11.01 4.84
CA CYS A 247 7.70 11.71 5.16
C CYS A 247 7.90 12.91 4.24
N GLU A 248 8.45 14.00 4.78
CA GLU A 248 8.69 15.21 4.02
C GLU A 248 9.64 14.93 2.84
N SER A 249 9.32 15.51 1.69
CA SER A 249 10.16 15.44 0.51
C SER A 249 11.02 16.69 0.47
N GLY A 250 12.35 16.53 0.47
CA GLY A 250 13.33 17.62 0.41
C GLY A 250 13.40 18.34 -0.95
N VAL A 251 12.28 18.42 -1.68
CA VAL A 251 12.21 19.08 -2.98
C VAL A 251 11.95 20.57 -2.75
N ASP A 252 12.95 21.40 -3.04
CA ASP A 252 12.92 22.84 -2.79
C ASP A 252 11.85 23.62 -3.58
N ASP A 253 11.41 23.11 -4.75
CA ASP A 253 10.42 23.78 -5.63
C ASP A 253 8.99 23.28 -5.41
N ALA A 254 8.67 22.80 -4.20
CA ALA A 254 7.39 22.16 -3.89
C ALA A 254 6.46 23.05 -3.07
N SER A 255 5.14 22.85 -3.26
CA SER A 255 4.10 23.52 -2.47
C SER A 255 4.30 23.29 -0.96
N ARG A 256 3.79 24.21 -0.15
CA ARG A 256 3.90 24.12 1.31
C ARG A 256 3.31 22.81 1.86
N ALA A 257 2.25 22.30 1.24
CA ALA A 257 1.66 21.00 1.60
C ALA A 257 2.64 19.85 1.34
N ILE A 258 3.28 19.80 0.17
CA ILE A 258 4.25 18.75 -0.19
C ILE A 258 5.48 18.80 0.71
N ARG A 259 5.95 20.02 1.04
CA ARG A 259 7.05 20.21 1.99
C ARG A 259 6.72 19.66 3.37
N CYS A 260 5.45 19.73 3.79
CA CYS A 260 4.93 19.10 5.01
C CYS A 260 4.51 17.62 4.82
N GLY A 261 4.87 16.98 3.70
CA GLY A 261 4.56 15.57 3.44
C GLY A 261 3.11 15.28 3.04
N LEU A 262 2.32 16.30 2.68
CA LEU A 262 0.91 16.17 2.33
C LEU A 262 0.66 16.25 0.83
N THR A 263 -0.17 15.35 0.31
CA THR A 263 -0.64 15.37 -1.08
C THR A 263 -2.13 15.02 -1.16
N ALA A 264 -2.83 15.60 -2.14
CA ALA A 264 -4.21 15.26 -2.45
C ALA A 264 -4.29 14.60 -3.82
N TRP A 265 -5.10 13.55 -3.93
CA TRP A 265 -5.24 12.73 -5.14
C TRP A 265 -6.71 12.57 -5.51
N ARG A 266 -7.01 12.61 -6.81
CA ARG A 266 -8.32 12.26 -7.37
C ARG A 266 -8.25 10.92 -8.07
N ALA A 267 -9.27 10.09 -7.85
CA ALA A 267 -9.46 8.88 -8.63
C ALA A 267 -9.88 9.23 -10.07
N LEU A 268 -9.32 8.50 -11.02
CA LEU A 268 -9.60 8.57 -12.45
C LEU A 268 -10.19 7.23 -12.91
N SER A 269 -11.08 7.27 -13.90
CA SER A 269 -11.73 6.06 -14.43
C SER A 269 -10.78 5.13 -15.21
N GLY A 270 -9.59 5.60 -15.58
CA GLY A 270 -8.59 4.82 -16.29
C GLY A 270 -7.18 5.13 -15.83
N SER A 271 -6.21 4.35 -16.32
CA SER A 271 -4.79 4.51 -16.00
C SER A 271 -4.34 5.97 -16.17
N PRO A 272 -3.63 6.55 -15.18
CA PRO A 272 -2.97 5.91 -14.04
C PRO A 272 -3.86 5.70 -12.79
N HIS A 273 -5.19 5.78 -12.91
CA HIS A 273 -6.19 5.65 -11.84
C HIS A 273 -6.16 6.72 -10.75
N TYR A 274 -5.02 7.38 -10.51
CA TYR A 274 -4.90 8.49 -9.57
C TYR A 274 -4.09 9.62 -10.18
N LYS A 275 -4.56 10.85 -9.95
CA LYS A 275 -3.85 12.08 -10.32
C LYS A 275 -3.76 13.00 -9.12
N GLN A 276 -2.55 13.49 -8.86
CA GLN A 276 -2.33 14.50 -7.83
C GLN A 276 -3.05 15.80 -8.20
N VAL A 277 -3.72 16.39 -7.23
CA VAL A 277 -4.32 17.72 -7.33
C VAL A 277 -3.28 18.74 -6.90
N THR A 278 -2.86 19.56 -7.85
CA THR A 278 -1.96 20.71 -7.63
C THR A 278 -2.77 22.00 -7.53
N SER A 279 -2.23 22.97 -6.81
CA SER A 279 -2.82 24.31 -6.76
C SER A 279 -2.47 25.08 -8.05
N TYR A 280 -3.26 26.10 -8.40
CA TYR A 280 -2.95 26.96 -9.56
C TYR A 280 -1.56 27.61 -9.46
N GLU A 281 -1.13 27.95 -8.24
CA GLU A 281 0.20 28.52 -7.98
C GLU A 281 1.32 27.55 -8.41
N ASP A 282 1.16 26.25 -8.14
CA ASP A 282 2.12 25.21 -8.54
C ASP A 282 2.13 24.94 -10.06
N ASP A 283 0.98 25.09 -10.72
CA ASP A 283 0.85 24.88 -12.16
C ASP A 283 1.51 26.03 -12.96
N THR A 284 1.53 27.26 -12.41
CA THR A 284 2.20 28.40 -13.07
C THR A 284 3.72 28.29 -13.03
N SER A 285 4.31 27.79 -11.94
CA SER A 285 5.76 27.61 -11.81
C SER A 285 6.29 26.45 -12.69
N THR A 286 5.50 25.40 -12.85
CA THR A 286 5.86 24.24 -13.69
C THR A 286 5.68 24.49 -15.19
N ASN A 287 4.67 25.27 -15.60
CA ASN A 287 4.41 25.53 -17.02
C ASN A 287 5.41 26.50 -17.68
N GLN A 288 6.09 27.37 -16.92
CA GLN A 288 7.17 28.20 -17.49
C GLN A 288 8.42 27.38 -17.88
N LYS A 289 8.56 26.15 -17.39
CA LYS A 289 9.74 25.29 -17.61
C LYS A 289 9.52 24.18 -18.65
N LYS A 290 8.31 24.05 -19.24
CA LYS A 290 8.01 23.05 -20.28
C LYS A 290 8.41 23.53 -21.68
N GLY A 291 9.70 23.79 -21.86
CA GLY A 291 10.34 23.73 -23.18
C GLY A 291 10.51 22.26 -23.60
N PHE A 292 10.30 21.99 -24.88
CA PHE A 292 10.23 20.66 -25.51
C PHE A 292 11.30 19.66 -25.01
N PHE A 293 10.86 18.41 -24.79
CA PHE A 293 11.58 17.21 -24.28
C PHE A 293 11.66 17.03 -22.76
N THR A 294 10.57 16.51 -22.17
CA THR A 294 10.58 15.93 -20.81
C THR A 294 11.09 14.49 -20.88
N ILE A 295 12.36 14.27 -20.57
CA ILE A 295 12.89 12.94 -20.26
C ILE A 295 12.41 12.58 -18.84
N PRO A 296 11.87 11.38 -18.57
CA PRO A 296 11.59 10.97 -17.21
C PRO A 296 12.93 10.83 -16.49
N SER A 297 13.22 11.74 -15.57
CA SER A 297 14.43 11.67 -14.76
C SER A 297 14.26 10.49 -13.79
N PHE A 298 14.93 9.38 -14.08
CA PHE A 298 15.27 8.39 -13.06
C PHE A 298 16.14 9.09 -12.02
N LYS A 299 15.54 9.60 -10.95
CA LYS A 299 16.28 10.19 -9.83
C LYS A 299 16.87 9.05 -9.01
N LEU A 300 18.08 8.66 -9.40
CA LEU A 300 18.98 7.85 -8.58
C LEU A 300 19.31 8.68 -7.34
N PHE A 301 18.93 8.16 -6.17
CA PHE A 301 19.20 8.64 -4.81
C PHE A 301 19.99 9.96 -4.73
N SER A 302 19.30 11.10 -4.64
CA SER A 302 19.94 12.31 -4.16
C SER A 302 20.08 12.21 -2.64
N ARG A 303 21.19 11.64 -2.19
CA ARG A 303 21.73 11.93 -0.85
C ARG A 303 22.16 13.39 -0.86
N HIS A 304 21.21 14.31 -0.67
CA HIS A 304 21.56 15.69 -0.37
C HIS A 304 21.87 15.75 1.12
N ASN A 305 23.17 15.75 1.43
CA ASN A 305 23.68 16.16 2.73
C ASN A 305 23.28 17.64 2.94
N ASN A 306 22.12 17.89 3.54
CA ASN A 306 21.89 19.16 4.23
C ASN A 306 22.44 19.03 5.65
N GLU A 307 23.76 19.21 5.78
CA GLU A 307 24.48 19.44 7.03
C GLU A 307 24.27 20.90 7.53
N GLN A 308 23.01 21.35 7.58
CA GLN A 308 22.64 22.63 8.19
C GLN A 308 21.35 22.46 9.00
N ASP A 309 21.40 21.51 9.95
CA ASP A 309 20.77 21.54 11.27
C ASP A 309 21.21 20.25 11.96
N GLY A 310 21.88 20.35 13.12
CA GLY A 310 22.62 19.27 13.78
C GLY A 310 21.82 18.09 14.36
N ASP A 311 20.64 17.78 13.82
CA ASP A 311 19.87 16.58 14.12
C ASP A 311 19.23 16.13 12.80
N GLY A 312 19.76 15.07 12.18
CA GLY A 312 19.28 14.49 10.91
C GLY A 312 17.87 13.87 11.00
N ARG A 313 16.91 14.61 11.55
CA ARG A 313 15.50 14.25 11.67
C ARG A 313 14.78 14.59 10.39
N THR A 314 14.45 13.57 9.62
CA THR A 314 13.35 13.66 8.66
C THR A 314 12.06 13.84 9.45
N ASP A 315 11.41 15.00 9.29
CA ASP A 315 10.04 15.19 9.78
C ASP A 315 9.05 14.60 8.78
N GLY A 316 7.81 14.43 9.21
CA GLY A 316 6.79 13.80 8.38
C GLY A 316 5.47 13.70 9.11
N VAL A 317 4.42 13.42 8.35
CA VAL A 317 3.08 13.30 8.90
C VAL A 317 3.01 12.04 9.76
N PHE A 318 2.55 12.17 10.99
CA PHE A 318 2.25 11.05 11.88
C PHE A 318 0.78 10.63 11.79
N ARG A 319 -0.13 11.60 11.88
CA ARG A 319 -1.58 11.35 11.88
C ARG A 319 -2.32 12.50 11.23
N MET A 320 -3.43 12.16 10.60
CA MET A 320 -4.37 13.10 10.01
C MET A 320 -5.77 12.89 10.59
N SER A 321 -6.57 13.95 10.63
CA SER A 321 -7.99 13.86 10.99
C SER A 321 -8.77 14.96 10.28
N LEU A 322 -9.94 14.60 9.74
CA LEU A 322 -10.86 15.53 9.13
C LEU A 322 -11.76 16.15 10.19
N SER A 323 -12.09 17.43 10.02
CA SER A 323 -13.16 18.05 10.80
C SER A 323 -14.53 17.43 10.49
N PRO A 324 -15.51 17.48 11.41
CA PRO A 324 -16.83 16.90 11.18
C PRO A 324 -17.58 17.45 9.95
N ASP A 325 -17.32 18.71 9.60
CA ASP A 325 -17.85 19.38 8.41
C ASP A 325 -17.01 19.13 7.14
N GLY A 326 -15.84 18.50 7.26
CA GLY A 326 -14.94 18.19 6.14
C GLY A 326 -14.19 19.38 5.55
N SER A 327 -14.32 20.57 6.15
CA SER A 327 -13.69 21.79 5.64
C SER A 327 -12.21 21.88 6.02
N LEU A 328 -11.81 21.27 7.13
CA LEU A 328 -10.47 21.35 7.69
C LEU A 328 -9.82 19.96 7.82
N LEU A 329 -8.50 19.96 7.68
CA LEU A 329 -7.64 18.82 7.97
C LEU A 329 -6.66 19.19 9.07
N ALA A 330 -6.71 18.46 10.19
CA ALA A 330 -5.71 18.53 11.24
C ALA A 330 -4.62 17.48 11.01
N VAL A 331 -3.36 17.89 11.13
CA VAL A 331 -2.18 17.08 10.82
C VAL A 331 -1.18 17.19 11.97
N ILE A 332 -0.75 16.05 12.50
CA ILE A 332 0.29 15.94 13.53
C ILE A 332 1.55 15.38 12.88
N HIS A 333 2.70 16.01 13.11
CA HIS A 333 4.01 15.62 12.56
C HIS A 333 4.87 14.83 13.57
N PHE A 334 5.95 14.20 13.11
CA PHE A 334 6.88 13.46 13.99
C PHE A 334 7.57 14.37 15.01
N SER A 335 7.77 15.63 14.65
CA SER A 335 8.28 16.69 15.52
C SER A 335 7.32 17.10 16.63
N GLY A 336 6.06 16.65 16.60
CA GLY A 336 5.01 17.11 17.51
C GLY A 336 4.35 18.42 17.06
N ARG A 337 4.73 18.96 15.90
CA ARG A 337 4.02 20.08 15.27
C ARG A 337 2.60 19.67 14.92
N LEU A 338 1.63 20.51 15.26
CA LEU A 338 0.24 20.42 14.82
C LEU A 338 0.02 21.47 13.74
N SER A 339 -0.52 21.09 12.59
CA SER A 339 -0.94 22.04 11.54
C SER A 339 -2.36 21.77 11.08
N VAL A 340 -3.06 22.85 10.73
CA VAL A 340 -4.43 22.82 10.22
C VAL A 340 -4.44 23.37 8.80
N TRP A 341 -5.22 22.73 7.94
CA TRP A 341 -5.24 22.98 6.49
C TRP A 341 -6.67 23.08 5.98
N ASP A 342 -6.93 24.02 5.07
CA ASP A 342 -8.21 24.19 4.40
C ASP A 342 -8.37 23.19 3.24
N LEU A 343 -9.48 22.46 3.20
CA LEU A 343 -9.85 21.58 2.10
C LEU A 343 -10.84 22.27 1.15
N PRO A 344 -10.76 22.00 -0.17
CA PRO A 344 -9.86 21.06 -0.84
C PRO A 344 -8.48 21.66 -1.20
N SER A 345 -8.23 22.93 -0.87
CA SER A 345 -7.07 23.68 -1.38
C SER A 345 -5.71 23.27 -0.80
N LEU A 346 -5.70 22.54 0.32
CA LEU A 346 -4.51 22.24 1.12
C LEU A 346 -3.68 23.50 1.45
N ARG A 347 -4.37 24.59 1.77
CA ARG A 347 -3.73 25.82 2.26
C ARG A 347 -3.60 25.74 3.77
N GLN A 348 -2.38 25.95 4.28
CA GLN A 348 -2.12 25.91 5.71
C GLN A 348 -2.73 27.14 6.38
N THR A 349 -3.62 26.95 7.34
CA THR A 349 -4.21 28.05 8.12
C THR A 349 -3.35 28.38 9.34
N VAL A 350 -3.01 27.37 10.13
CA VAL A 350 -2.25 27.53 11.38
C VAL A 350 -1.24 26.40 11.55
N SER A 351 -0.11 26.69 12.21
CA SER A 351 0.78 25.68 12.79
C SER A 351 1.21 26.06 14.19
N TRP A 352 1.27 25.06 15.05
CA TRP A 352 1.81 25.15 16.40
C TRP A 352 2.95 24.16 16.56
N ASP A 353 4.13 24.67 16.90
CA ASP A 353 5.27 23.82 17.29
C ASP A 353 5.05 23.25 18.69
N GLN A 354 5.63 22.07 18.95
CA GLN A 354 5.43 21.34 20.21
C GLN A 354 5.76 22.19 21.46
N GLN A 355 6.76 23.06 21.38
CA GLN A 355 7.16 23.95 22.48
C GLN A 355 6.11 25.02 22.82
N LEU A 356 5.25 25.39 21.87
CA LEU A 356 4.20 26.39 22.04
C LEU A 356 2.85 25.77 22.46
N GLN A 357 2.68 24.45 22.32
CA GLN A 357 1.44 23.75 22.68
C GLN A 357 1.25 23.60 24.19
N VAL A 358 2.33 23.57 24.98
CA VAL A 358 2.29 23.43 26.45
C VAL A 358 1.65 24.66 27.12
N ILE A 359 1.60 25.81 26.45
CA ILE A 359 1.17 27.09 27.04
C ILE A 359 -0.36 27.20 27.15
N TRP A 360 -1.14 26.33 26.49
CA TRP A 360 -2.61 26.41 26.46
C TRP A 360 -3.33 25.31 27.25
N GLY A 361 -2.59 24.53 28.04
CA GLY A 361 -3.15 23.53 28.95
C GLY A 361 -3.04 23.93 30.41
N LEU A 362 -3.85 24.91 30.85
CA LEU A 362 -4.21 25.13 32.26
C LEU A 362 -5.69 25.53 32.36
#